data_AF-A0A352DBG7-F1
#
_entry.id   AF-A0A352DBG7-F1
#
_cell.length_a   1.000
_cell.length_b   1.000
_cell.length_c   1.000
_cell.angle_alpha   90.00
_cell.angle_beta   90.00
_cell.angle_gamma   90.00
#
_symmetry.space_group_name_H-M   'P 1'
#
loop_
_entity.id
_entity.type
_entity.pdbx_description
1 polymer ?
#
loop_
_entity_poly.entity_id
_entity_poly.type
_entity_poly.pdbx_seq_one_letter_code
_entity_poly.pdbx_strand_id
1 'polypeptide(L)'
;MTALSLKIRGFRGLLAAALSGFAVSCACAASLTWEEAARIAAYDKALSAGDPAIAEKFLKDTSFSDWLKLTDPVKAALLLSKAQAVDDLARLLDKPWRDEQEAELSKALSLRIDSGKPLVKAGIGPVPETLLSWMAGYRSYSEHKTGLVRKAIRQFETVFAADKTDADALENKRSWENRTIRERNIFLAEFASGKLEKLIKYETETGKAFREWVRNDDVFKYLDQAGRARQERYLTQLAAADAAKSKLSAPRLDKINDQPIEQQMYLLGGLFDKSKGGGGSLLERKVDGARQSKPGETLSYQNNRLLADMLRTAIPGELKGSAAGGRILQFYNSGAGPAVAIESCQGCYAKYEPAGARIVLDSEMIQQYLRVNNLTAETLLSDKTRVAALAGYLAPIFVHEATHQMQHSWADKAGIYKPYVQEDEIEANSMEALYTLEKLKKDPKFRGLFSKMRSSASYADQRLKLAQRFSRNPDDFSENVRQLYYYGLPSFEAASSQVLWAVSSELKRRKGLKADARNELEKTGADINEAMAMTASELISSAAGIKTPALLKIQEDLLHNAVYTGRYEDASDRAVAMLGAARGSGTPKTGAVPAL
;
A
#
# COMPACT_ATOMS: atom_id res chain seq x y z
N MET A 1 65.13 -15.65 -6.18
CA MET A 1 64.81 -16.26 -7.48
C MET A 1 63.34 -16.67 -7.46
N THR A 2 62.57 -16.20 -8.45
CA THR A 2 61.17 -16.59 -8.85
C THR A 2 60.10 -16.54 -7.75
N ALA A 3 59.25 -15.52 -7.57
CA ALA A 3 58.36 -14.73 -8.46
C ALA A 3 57.15 -15.50 -9.02
N LEU A 4 55.95 -15.16 -8.53
CA LEU A 4 54.64 -15.06 -9.23
C LEU A 4 53.58 -14.61 -8.18
N SER A 5 53.21 -13.33 -8.08
CA SER A 5 52.21 -12.59 -8.86
C SER A 5 50.78 -13.15 -8.74
N LEU A 6 49.95 -12.54 -7.87
CA LEU A 6 48.53 -12.33 -8.17
C LEU A 6 48.05 -11.00 -7.57
N LYS A 7 47.67 -10.09 -8.47
CA LYS A 7 47.08 -8.78 -8.23
C LYS A 7 45.61 -8.93 -7.80
N ILE A 8 45.21 -8.31 -6.68
CA ILE A 8 43.83 -7.86 -6.50
C ILE A 8 43.87 -6.35 -6.24
N ARG A 9 43.17 -5.65 -7.13
CA ARG A 9 43.08 -4.19 -7.23
C ARG A 9 42.41 -3.61 -5.99
N GLY A 10 43.07 -2.63 -5.40
CA GLY A 10 42.45 -1.70 -4.46
C GLY A 10 41.52 -0.74 -5.20
N PHE A 11 40.32 -0.56 -4.66
CA PHE A 11 39.46 0.61 -4.88
C PHE A 11 38.90 1.03 -3.51
N ARG A 12 39.80 1.48 -2.64
CA ARG A 12 39.45 2.31 -1.48
C ARG A 12 39.62 3.76 -1.93
N GLY A 13 38.57 4.29 -2.54
CA GLY A 13 38.45 5.70 -2.88
C GLY A 13 38.08 6.51 -1.64
N LEU A 14 39.06 7.28 -1.17
CA LEU A 14 38.98 8.44 -0.28
C LEU A 14 37.64 9.18 -0.28
N LEU A 15 36.92 9.12 0.84
CA LEU A 15 35.94 10.13 1.24
C LEU A 15 36.63 11.00 2.30
N ALA A 16 37.45 11.94 1.84
CA ALA A 16 38.12 12.93 2.66
C ALA A 16 37.41 14.28 2.48
N ALA A 17 36.87 14.76 3.60
CA ALA A 17 36.58 16.14 3.97
C ALA A 17 36.60 17.23 2.87
N ALA A 18 35.42 17.78 2.59
CA ALA A 18 35.25 19.14 2.07
C ALA A 18 34.13 19.84 2.86
N LEU A 19 34.42 20.16 4.12
CA LEU A 19 33.68 21.13 4.93
C LEU A 19 34.55 22.38 5.02
N SER A 20 34.40 23.31 4.07
CA SER A 20 34.96 24.65 4.17
C SER A 20 34.22 25.62 3.25
N GLY A 21 33.57 26.64 3.84
CA GLY A 21 33.31 27.92 3.19
C GLY A 21 32.06 28.03 2.31
N PHE A 22 30.92 28.33 2.92
CA PHE A 22 29.85 29.08 2.25
C PHE A 22 30.34 30.52 2.01
N ALA A 23 31.19 30.71 1.01
CA ALA A 23 31.32 31.99 0.34
C ALA A 23 30.21 32.03 -0.71
N VAL A 24 29.23 32.92 -0.51
CA VAL A 24 28.25 33.32 -1.52
C VAL A 24 29.02 33.93 -2.69
N SER A 25 29.47 33.07 -3.59
CA SER A 25 29.92 33.47 -4.91
C SER A 25 28.65 33.77 -5.68
N CYS A 26 28.50 35.03 -6.11
CA CYS A 26 27.58 35.39 -7.18
C CYS A 26 27.93 34.57 -8.41
N ALA A 27 27.39 33.36 -8.52
CA ALA A 27 27.29 32.65 -9.77
C ALA A 27 26.44 33.54 -10.67
N CYS A 28 27.07 34.28 -11.57
CA CYS A 28 26.38 34.85 -12.71
C CYS A 28 25.63 33.68 -13.36
N ALA A 29 24.31 33.66 -13.24
CA ALA A 29 23.48 32.71 -13.96
C ALA A 29 23.88 32.83 -15.43
N ALA A 30 24.57 31.82 -15.97
CA ALA A 30 24.91 31.81 -17.39
C ALA A 30 23.59 31.94 -18.14
N SER A 31 23.44 33.03 -18.87
CA SER A 31 22.25 33.27 -19.68
C SER A 31 22.09 32.09 -20.63
N LEU A 32 20.91 31.47 -20.62
CA LEU A 32 20.54 30.39 -21.54
C LEU A 32 20.93 30.77 -22.96
N THR A 33 21.65 29.88 -23.65
CA THR A 33 21.84 30.03 -25.09
C THR A 33 20.48 29.97 -25.80
N TRP A 34 20.40 30.55 -26.99
CA TRP A 34 19.16 30.51 -27.77
C TRP A 34 18.73 29.05 -28.09
N GLU A 35 19.70 28.15 -28.29
CA GLU A 35 19.49 26.72 -28.56
C GLU A 35 18.88 26.01 -27.34
N GLU A 36 19.43 26.29 -26.15
CA GLU A 36 18.90 25.74 -24.89
C GLU A 36 17.49 26.26 -24.61
N ALA A 37 17.24 27.56 -24.80
CA ALA A 37 15.91 28.14 -24.64
C ALA A 37 14.90 27.53 -25.62
N ALA A 38 15.29 27.34 -26.89
CA ALA A 38 14.46 26.71 -27.90
C ALA A 38 14.16 25.24 -27.56
N ARG A 39 15.17 24.50 -27.06
CA ARG A 39 15.02 23.09 -26.63
C ARG A 39 14.07 22.97 -25.43
N ILE A 40 14.20 23.85 -24.43
CA ILE A 40 13.28 23.92 -23.28
C ILE A 40 11.85 24.18 -23.76
N ALA A 41 11.65 25.16 -24.66
CA ALA A 41 10.34 25.51 -25.20
C ALA A 41 9.72 24.36 -26.01
N ALA A 42 10.53 23.65 -26.80
CA ALA A 42 10.10 22.49 -27.57
C ALA A 42 9.62 21.35 -26.64
N TYR A 43 10.40 21.01 -25.61
CA TYR A 43 9.99 20.01 -24.62
C TYR A 43 8.73 20.46 -23.87
N ASP A 44 8.66 21.70 -23.40
CA ASP A 44 7.49 22.18 -22.65
C ASP A 44 6.20 22.09 -23.48
N LYS A 45 6.25 22.51 -24.75
CA LYS A 45 5.11 22.44 -25.68
C LYS A 45 4.65 21.00 -25.90
N ALA A 46 5.58 20.10 -26.23
CA ALA A 46 5.26 18.71 -26.52
C ALA A 46 4.77 17.93 -25.30
N LEU A 47 5.41 18.14 -24.14
CA LEU A 47 4.98 17.53 -22.87
C LEU A 47 3.61 18.06 -22.43
N SER A 48 3.31 19.34 -22.67
CA SER A 48 1.96 19.89 -22.46
C SER A 48 0.93 19.42 -23.47
N ALA A 49 1.32 18.78 -24.57
CA ALA A 49 0.40 18.07 -25.45
C ALA A 49 0.22 16.60 -25.04
N GLY A 50 0.92 16.15 -23.99
CA GLY A 50 0.86 14.78 -23.50
C GLY A 50 1.57 13.76 -24.38
N ASP A 51 2.55 14.15 -25.20
CA ASP A 51 3.22 13.22 -26.12
C ASP A 51 4.10 12.20 -25.37
N PRO A 52 3.78 10.90 -25.39
CA PRO A 52 4.53 9.88 -24.67
C PRO A 52 5.91 9.59 -25.26
N ALA A 53 6.12 9.75 -26.58
CA ALA A 53 7.43 9.55 -27.19
C ALA A 53 8.40 10.67 -26.79
N ILE A 54 7.89 11.90 -26.68
CA ILE A 54 8.69 13.03 -26.19
C ILE A 54 8.94 12.94 -24.69
N ALA A 55 7.97 12.46 -23.91
CA ALA A 55 8.17 12.15 -22.50
C ALA A 55 9.33 11.15 -22.30
N GLU A 56 9.29 10.01 -22.99
CA GLU A 56 10.35 9.01 -22.95
C GLU A 56 11.70 9.59 -23.40
N LYS A 57 11.72 10.37 -24.49
CA LYS A 57 12.92 11.03 -24.99
C LYS A 57 13.53 11.97 -23.94
N PHE A 58 12.73 12.81 -23.29
CA PHE A 58 13.19 13.72 -22.25
C PHE A 58 13.76 12.96 -21.05
N LEU A 59 13.10 11.88 -20.61
CA LEU A 59 13.55 11.06 -19.48
C LEU A 59 14.87 10.34 -19.74
N LYS A 60 15.13 9.93 -20.99
CA LYS A 60 16.40 9.30 -21.40
C LYS A 60 17.54 10.31 -21.64
N ASP A 61 17.21 11.58 -21.82
CA ASP A 61 18.15 12.68 -22.08
C ASP A 61 18.75 13.20 -20.77
N THR A 62 19.42 12.30 -20.04
CA THR A 62 19.92 12.57 -18.68
C THR A 62 20.88 13.74 -18.64
N SER A 63 21.78 13.86 -19.62
CA SER A 63 22.71 14.99 -19.71
C SER A 63 22.00 16.35 -19.78
N PHE A 64 20.94 16.46 -20.59
CA PHE A 64 20.16 17.71 -20.65
C PHE A 64 19.33 17.93 -19.39
N SER A 65 18.70 16.87 -18.87
CA SER A 65 17.94 16.98 -17.62
C SER A 65 18.83 17.39 -16.45
N ASP A 66 20.04 16.86 -16.33
CA ASP A 66 20.97 17.17 -15.24
C ASP A 66 21.54 18.59 -15.37
N TRP A 67 21.87 19.01 -16.59
CA TRP A 67 22.18 20.42 -16.85
C TRP A 67 21.03 21.34 -16.42
N LEU A 68 19.78 20.99 -16.77
CA LEU A 68 18.62 21.82 -16.44
C LEU A 68 18.35 21.87 -14.93
N LYS A 69 18.58 20.76 -14.20
CA LYS A 69 18.49 20.73 -12.73
C LYS A 69 19.46 21.72 -12.08
N LEU A 70 20.65 21.92 -12.68
CA LEU A 70 21.65 22.86 -12.19
C LEU A 70 21.35 24.31 -12.58
N THR A 71 20.81 24.56 -13.78
CA THR A 71 20.64 25.92 -14.32
C THR A 71 19.26 26.53 -14.04
N ASP A 72 18.19 25.73 -14.06
CA ASP A 72 16.82 26.15 -13.70
C ASP A 72 16.06 24.98 -13.04
N PRO A 73 16.28 24.71 -11.75
CA PRO A 73 15.67 23.58 -11.04
C PRO A 73 14.14 23.60 -11.03
N VAL A 74 13.53 24.80 -11.03
CA VAL A 74 12.07 24.94 -11.10
C VAL A 74 11.57 24.50 -12.47
N LYS A 75 12.21 24.91 -13.56
CA LYS A 75 11.84 24.44 -14.90
C LYS A 75 12.15 22.96 -15.09
N ALA A 76 13.27 22.47 -14.57
CA ALA A 76 13.63 21.05 -14.56
C ALA A 76 12.52 20.21 -13.94
N ALA A 77 12.10 20.57 -12.72
CA ALA A 77 11.05 19.86 -11.99
C ALA A 77 9.69 19.90 -12.70
N LEU A 78 9.33 21.03 -13.34
CA LEU A 78 8.08 21.13 -14.11
C LEU A 78 8.10 20.26 -15.38
N LEU A 79 9.22 20.19 -16.10
CA LEU A 79 9.33 19.32 -17.28
C LEU A 79 9.40 17.85 -16.87
N LEU A 80 10.20 17.53 -15.85
CA LEU A 80 10.35 16.17 -15.32
C LEU A 80 9.01 15.62 -14.82
N SER A 81 8.26 16.40 -14.04
CA SER A 81 6.94 15.98 -13.54
C SER A 81 5.93 15.71 -14.66
N LYS A 82 5.91 16.54 -15.72
CA LYS A 82 5.05 16.28 -16.90
C LYS A 82 5.49 15.00 -17.63
N ALA A 83 6.80 14.86 -17.90
CA ALA A 83 7.33 13.71 -18.62
C ALA A 83 7.08 12.40 -17.86
N GLN A 84 7.38 12.36 -16.56
CA GLN A 84 7.11 11.21 -15.69
C GLN A 84 5.62 10.86 -15.64
N ALA A 85 4.73 11.86 -15.52
CA ALA A 85 3.30 11.61 -15.45
C ALA A 85 2.73 11.02 -16.76
N VAL A 86 3.17 11.53 -17.92
CA VAL A 86 2.76 11.03 -19.23
C VAL A 86 3.30 9.62 -19.48
N ASP A 87 4.58 9.39 -19.17
CA ASP A 87 5.21 8.07 -19.31
C ASP A 87 4.57 7.02 -18.37
N ASP A 88 4.32 7.38 -17.11
CA ASP A 88 3.64 6.50 -16.14
C ASP A 88 2.20 6.20 -16.56
N LEU A 89 1.46 7.17 -17.13
CA LEU A 89 0.14 6.90 -17.71
C LEU A 89 0.22 5.94 -18.91
N ALA A 90 1.18 6.15 -19.81
CA ALA A 90 1.38 5.28 -20.96
C ALA A 90 1.68 3.84 -20.50
N ARG A 91 2.65 3.66 -19.59
CA ARG A 91 2.97 2.36 -19.00
C ARG A 91 1.80 1.72 -18.27
N LEU A 92 1.04 2.50 -17.49
CA LEU A 92 -0.16 2.01 -16.80
C LEU A 92 -1.14 1.44 -17.81
N LEU A 93 -1.43 2.18 -18.87
CA LEU A 93 -2.36 1.75 -19.88
C LEU A 93 -1.81 0.55 -20.64
N ASP A 94 -0.53 0.52 -21.02
CA ASP A 94 0.11 -0.57 -21.76
C ASP A 94 0.06 -1.94 -21.07
N LYS A 95 -0.19 -1.99 -19.75
CA LYS A 95 -0.42 -3.25 -19.03
C LYS A 95 -1.59 -4.07 -19.60
N PRO A 96 -1.51 -5.43 -19.53
CA PRO A 96 -2.56 -6.32 -20.00
C PRO A 96 -3.70 -6.45 -18.95
N TRP A 97 -4.48 -5.38 -18.79
CA TRP A 97 -5.62 -5.37 -17.88
C TRP A 97 -6.71 -6.34 -18.32
N ARG A 98 -7.25 -7.11 -17.36
CA ARG A 98 -8.38 -8.03 -17.57
C ARG A 98 -9.69 -7.39 -17.12
N ASP A 99 -10.82 -7.93 -17.58
CA ASP A 99 -12.16 -7.43 -17.24
C ASP A 99 -12.41 -7.41 -15.73
N GLU A 100 -11.95 -8.42 -15.00
CA GLU A 100 -12.08 -8.49 -13.55
C GLU A 100 -11.22 -7.47 -12.79
N GLN A 101 -10.33 -6.74 -13.49
CA GLN A 101 -9.44 -5.73 -12.92
C GLN A 101 -9.91 -4.29 -13.18
N GLU A 102 -11.18 -4.11 -13.55
CA GLU A 102 -11.81 -2.81 -13.82
C GLU A 102 -11.70 -1.85 -12.62
N ALA A 103 -11.90 -2.33 -11.40
CA ALA A 103 -11.85 -1.51 -10.18
C ALA A 103 -10.41 -1.06 -9.86
N GLU A 104 -9.44 -1.95 -10.08
CA GLU A 104 -8.02 -1.72 -9.92
C GLU A 104 -7.54 -0.64 -10.87
N LEU A 105 -7.91 -0.76 -12.16
CA LEU A 105 -7.60 0.26 -13.18
C LEU A 105 -8.27 1.59 -12.84
N SER A 106 -9.54 1.58 -12.43
CA SER A 106 -10.27 2.80 -12.04
C SER A 106 -9.55 3.55 -10.92
N LYS A 107 -9.13 2.83 -9.88
CA LYS A 107 -8.38 3.42 -8.76
C LYS A 107 -7.01 3.93 -9.22
N ALA A 108 -6.27 3.16 -10.01
CA ALA A 108 -4.96 3.57 -10.53
C ALA A 108 -5.05 4.84 -11.41
N LEU A 109 -6.10 4.97 -12.22
CA LEU A 109 -6.37 6.18 -13.00
C LEU A 109 -6.76 7.36 -12.11
N SER A 110 -7.57 7.15 -11.08
CA SER A 110 -7.98 8.22 -10.14
C SER A 110 -6.81 8.86 -9.39
N LEU A 111 -5.70 8.15 -9.21
CA LEU A 111 -4.47 8.69 -8.59
C LEU A 111 -3.72 9.64 -9.52
N ARG A 112 -3.90 9.49 -10.83
CA ARG A 112 -3.14 10.18 -11.89
C ARG A 112 -3.95 11.31 -12.52
N ILE A 113 -5.24 11.05 -12.78
CA ILE A 113 -6.17 11.93 -13.48
C ILE A 113 -7.13 12.51 -12.46
N ASP A 114 -6.76 13.67 -11.93
CA ASP A 114 -7.54 14.40 -10.93
C ASP A 114 -7.18 15.88 -10.97
N SER A 115 -8.00 16.70 -10.31
CA SER A 115 -7.77 18.14 -10.19
C SER A 115 -6.38 18.43 -9.59
N GLY A 116 -5.64 19.34 -10.23
CA GLY A 116 -4.31 19.77 -9.78
C GLY A 116 -3.16 18.81 -10.09
N LYS A 117 -3.40 17.68 -10.76
CA LYS A 117 -2.34 16.73 -11.16
C LYS A 117 -1.60 17.19 -12.44
N PRO A 118 -0.35 16.75 -12.66
CA PRO A 118 0.45 17.16 -13.83
C PRO A 118 -0.24 16.87 -15.16
N LEU A 119 -0.95 15.74 -15.27
CA LEU A 119 -1.67 15.31 -16.46
C LEU A 119 -2.74 16.30 -16.94
N VAL A 120 -3.36 17.06 -16.03
CA VAL A 120 -4.35 18.09 -16.40
C VAL A 120 -3.72 19.16 -17.29
N LYS A 121 -2.44 19.50 -17.08
CA LYS A 121 -1.71 20.45 -17.93
C LYS A 121 -1.21 19.85 -19.24
N ALA A 122 -1.32 18.54 -19.39
CA ALA A 122 -1.16 17.81 -20.63
C ALA A 122 -2.50 17.62 -21.39
N GLY A 123 -3.60 18.20 -20.88
CA GLY A 123 -4.94 18.02 -21.47
C GLY A 123 -5.61 16.69 -21.11
N ILE A 124 -5.10 15.98 -20.10
CA ILE A 124 -5.58 14.68 -19.66
C ILE A 124 -6.18 14.83 -18.25
N GLY A 125 -7.49 14.95 -18.17
CA GLY A 125 -8.24 15.28 -16.95
C GLY A 125 -8.47 16.79 -16.76
N PRO A 126 -9.16 17.19 -15.68
CA PRO A 126 -9.73 16.33 -14.64
C PRO A 126 -10.99 15.58 -15.09
N VAL A 127 -11.62 16.04 -16.19
CA VAL A 127 -12.73 15.34 -16.87
C VAL A 127 -12.20 14.01 -17.43
N PRO A 128 -12.65 12.86 -16.93
CA PRO A 128 -12.03 11.56 -17.25
C PRO A 128 -12.05 11.18 -18.73
N GLU A 129 -13.09 11.60 -19.46
CA GLU A 129 -13.31 11.26 -20.87
C GLU A 129 -12.20 11.81 -21.79
N THR A 130 -11.50 12.87 -21.39
CA THR A 130 -10.34 13.41 -22.13
C THR A 130 -9.21 12.39 -22.30
N LEU A 131 -9.13 11.38 -21.41
CA LEU A 131 -8.22 10.25 -21.54
C LEU A 131 -8.44 9.47 -22.85
N LEU A 132 -9.69 9.29 -23.26
CA LEU A 132 -10.03 8.52 -24.46
C LEU A 132 -9.53 9.22 -25.73
N SER A 133 -9.64 10.55 -25.78
CA SER A 133 -9.08 11.37 -26.87
C SER A 133 -7.55 11.28 -26.91
N TRP A 134 -6.90 11.33 -25.73
CA TRP A 134 -5.45 11.15 -25.64
C TRP A 134 -5.02 9.76 -26.11
N MET A 135 -5.73 8.71 -25.70
CA MET A 135 -5.49 7.33 -26.15
C MET A 135 -5.56 7.26 -27.67
N ALA A 136 -6.63 7.77 -28.28
CA ALA A 136 -6.80 7.75 -29.74
C ALA A 136 -5.70 8.53 -30.50
N GLY A 137 -5.18 9.61 -29.91
CA GLY A 137 -4.15 10.45 -30.53
C GLY A 137 -2.74 9.85 -30.51
N TYR A 138 -2.39 9.06 -29.50
CA TYR A 138 -1.02 8.58 -29.29
C TYR A 138 -0.84 7.06 -29.24
N ARG A 139 -1.94 6.29 -29.21
CA ARG A 139 -1.93 4.84 -29.06
C ARG A 139 -3.06 4.20 -29.88
N SER A 140 -2.78 3.05 -30.47
CA SER A 140 -3.79 2.24 -31.17
C SER A 140 -4.17 1.04 -30.31
N TYR A 141 -4.94 1.29 -29.25
CA TYR A 141 -5.43 0.23 -28.38
C TYR A 141 -6.58 -0.55 -29.03
N SER A 142 -6.71 -1.82 -28.65
CA SER A 142 -7.85 -2.64 -29.06
C SER A 142 -9.18 -2.06 -28.56
N GLU A 143 -10.28 -2.42 -29.22
CA GLU A 143 -11.62 -2.03 -28.80
C GLU A 143 -11.92 -2.54 -27.38
N HIS A 144 -11.52 -3.77 -27.07
CA HIS A 144 -11.64 -4.36 -25.74
C HIS A 144 -10.98 -3.48 -24.67
N LYS A 145 -9.73 -3.07 -24.88
CA LYS A 145 -8.99 -2.22 -23.95
C LYS A 145 -9.61 -0.84 -23.79
N THR A 146 -10.08 -0.25 -24.89
CA THR A 146 -10.79 1.03 -24.87
C THR A 146 -12.11 0.91 -24.11
N GLY A 147 -12.83 -0.19 -24.29
CA GLY A 147 -14.04 -0.53 -23.53
C GLY A 147 -13.77 -0.67 -22.03
N LEU A 148 -12.68 -1.35 -21.66
CA LEU A 148 -12.26 -1.47 -20.26
C LEU A 148 -11.93 -0.11 -19.63
N VAL A 149 -11.23 0.77 -20.37
CA VAL A 149 -10.96 2.14 -19.90
C VAL A 149 -12.26 2.92 -19.71
N ARG A 150 -13.24 2.82 -20.62
CA ARG A 150 -14.57 3.46 -20.45
C ARG A 150 -15.25 3.03 -19.14
N LYS A 151 -15.22 1.72 -18.83
CA LYS A 151 -15.75 1.19 -17.55
C LYS A 151 -14.95 1.70 -16.35
N ALA A 152 -13.62 1.75 -16.46
CA ALA A 152 -12.73 2.17 -15.38
C ALA A 152 -12.85 3.67 -15.06
N ILE A 153 -13.04 4.53 -16.06
CA ILE A 153 -13.32 5.96 -15.83
C ILE A 153 -14.76 6.22 -15.37
N ARG A 154 -15.57 5.16 -15.23
CA ARG A 154 -16.98 5.23 -14.83
C ARG A 154 -17.78 6.09 -15.79
N GLN A 155 -17.58 5.93 -17.09
CA GLN A 155 -18.34 6.68 -18.09
C GLN A 155 -19.84 6.44 -17.85
N PHE A 156 -20.66 7.49 -17.96
CA PHE A 156 -22.07 7.45 -17.56
C PHE A 156 -22.83 6.24 -18.15
N GLU A 157 -22.69 6.00 -19.45
CA GLU A 157 -23.36 4.90 -20.17
C GLU A 157 -22.93 3.52 -19.68
N THR A 158 -21.71 3.40 -19.14
CA THR A 158 -21.20 2.13 -18.59
C THR A 158 -21.75 1.84 -17.20
N VAL A 159 -22.23 2.87 -16.48
CA VAL A 159 -22.70 2.76 -15.09
C VAL A 159 -24.23 2.71 -15.01
N PHE A 160 -24.94 3.55 -15.77
CA PHE A 160 -26.38 3.80 -15.58
C PHE A 160 -27.30 3.23 -16.67
N ALA A 161 -26.76 2.43 -17.59
CA ALA A 161 -27.39 1.95 -18.83
C ALA A 161 -27.76 3.09 -19.80
N ALA A 162 -27.65 2.80 -21.10
CA ALA A 162 -27.71 3.81 -22.17
C ALA A 162 -29.14 4.23 -22.58
N ASP A 163 -30.17 3.60 -22.01
CA ASP A 163 -31.58 3.71 -22.43
C ASP A 163 -32.40 4.76 -21.68
N LYS A 164 -31.78 5.51 -20.74
CA LYS A 164 -32.47 6.60 -20.03
C LYS A 164 -32.39 7.91 -20.82
N THR A 165 -33.46 8.25 -21.52
CA THR A 165 -33.57 9.44 -22.38
C THR A 165 -34.47 10.55 -21.82
N ASP A 166 -34.87 10.47 -20.55
CA ASP A 166 -35.64 11.55 -19.92
C ASP A 166 -34.76 12.77 -19.56
N ALA A 167 -35.40 13.93 -19.34
CA ALA A 167 -34.69 15.18 -19.06
C ALA A 167 -33.84 15.10 -17.77
N ASP A 168 -34.33 14.38 -16.77
CA ASP A 168 -33.63 14.13 -15.51
C ASP A 168 -32.36 13.30 -15.75
N ALA A 169 -32.40 12.28 -16.62
CA ALA A 169 -31.23 11.50 -17.01
C ALA A 169 -30.18 12.35 -17.72
N LEU A 170 -30.60 13.33 -18.54
CA LEU A 170 -29.68 14.22 -19.25
C LEU A 170 -28.99 15.22 -18.30
N GLU A 171 -29.73 15.79 -17.35
CA GLU A 171 -29.15 16.66 -16.30
C GLU A 171 -28.20 15.88 -15.39
N ASN A 172 -28.61 14.67 -14.97
CA ASN A 172 -27.77 13.76 -14.21
C ASN A 172 -26.49 13.38 -14.97
N LYS A 173 -26.58 13.16 -16.28
CA LYS A 173 -25.42 12.88 -17.13
C LYS A 173 -24.44 14.05 -17.16
N ARG A 174 -24.90 15.29 -17.39
CA ARG A 174 -24.02 16.47 -17.39
C ARG A 174 -23.33 16.67 -16.03
N SER A 175 -24.06 16.48 -14.94
CA SER A 175 -23.48 16.54 -13.59
C SER A 175 -22.42 15.44 -13.39
N TRP A 176 -22.69 14.23 -13.88
CA TRP A 176 -21.76 13.10 -13.80
C TRP A 176 -20.49 13.30 -14.63
N GLU A 177 -20.61 13.81 -15.86
CA GLU A 177 -19.50 14.05 -16.78
C GLU A 177 -18.49 15.06 -16.20
N ASN A 178 -18.95 16.02 -15.41
CA ASN A 178 -18.09 17.00 -14.75
C ASN A 178 -17.36 16.46 -13.50
N ARG A 179 -17.70 15.26 -13.01
CA ARG A 179 -17.04 14.65 -11.84
C ARG A 179 -15.72 13.99 -12.22
N THR A 180 -14.74 14.08 -11.33
CA THR A 180 -13.48 13.32 -11.48
C THR A 180 -13.71 11.83 -11.22
N ILE A 181 -12.77 10.97 -11.62
CA ILE A 181 -12.85 9.52 -11.36
C ILE A 181 -12.99 9.24 -9.85
N ARG A 182 -12.28 10.02 -9.02
CA ARG A 182 -12.34 9.91 -7.56
C ARG A 182 -13.75 10.17 -7.03
N GLU A 183 -14.39 11.25 -7.48
CA GLU A 183 -15.74 11.62 -7.07
C GLU A 183 -16.79 10.59 -7.52
N ARG A 184 -16.65 10.07 -8.74
CA ARG A 184 -17.50 8.98 -9.25
C ARG A 184 -17.35 7.70 -8.41
N ASN A 185 -16.12 7.34 -8.04
CA ASN A 185 -15.84 6.17 -7.21
C ASN A 185 -16.38 6.32 -5.78
N ILE A 186 -16.28 7.50 -5.16
CA ILE A 186 -16.86 7.77 -3.82
C ILE A 186 -18.38 7.57 -3.87
N PHE A 187 -19.05 8.21 -4.83
CA PHE A 187 -20.51 8.10 -4.98
C PHE A 187 -20.98 6.64 -5.12
N LEU A 188 -20.31 5.86 -5.97
CA LEU A 188 -20.67 4.45 -6.18
C LEU A 188 -20.35 3.56 -4.98
N ALA A 189 -19.25 3.84 -4.27
CA ALA A 189 -18.88 3.12 -3.05
C ALA A 189 -19.88 3.36 -1.91
N GLU A 190 -20.38 4.58 -1.75
CA GLU A 190 -21.43 4.91 -0.77
C GLU A 190 -22.74 4.17 -1.09
N PHE A 191 -23.16 4.17 -2.35
CA PHE A 191 -24.34 3.43 -2.81
C PHE A 191 -24.21 1.92 -2.54
N ALA A 192 -23.08 1.32 -2.91
CA ALA A 192 -22.80 -0.09 -2.68
C ALA A 192 -22.75 -0.43 -1.18
N SER A 193 -22.11 0.42 -0.37
CA SER A 193 -22.02 0.25 1.09
C SER A 193 -23.38 0.33 1.76
N GLY A 194 -24.24 1.27 1.32
CA GLY A 194 -25.61 1.38 1.82
C GLY A 194 -26.46 0.15 1.52
N LYS A 195 -26.27 -0.50 0.36
CA LYS A 195 -26.93 -1.77 0.04
C LYS A 195 -26.40 -2.91 0.92
N LEU A 196 -25.08 -3.01 1.09
CA LEU A 196 -24.46 -4.04 1.94
C LEU A 196 -24.93 -3.93 3.39
N GLU A 197 -25.02 -2.71 3.93
CA GLU A 197 -25.55 -2.45 5.28
C GLU A 197 -26.97 -3.00 5.44
N LYS A 198 -27.85 -2.75 4.46
CA LYS A 198 -29.23 -3.26 4.50
C LYS A 198 -29.27 -4.80 4.53
N LEU A 199 -28.43 -5.46 3.73
CA LEU A 199 -28.33 -6.92 3.75
C LEU A 199 -27.86 -7.44 5.12
N ILE A 200 -26.80 -6.85 5.68
CA ILE A 200 -26.27 -7.28 6.98
C ILE A 200 -27.32 -7.12 8.09
N LYS A 201 -28.06 -6.01 8.07
CA LYS A 201 -29.00 -5.63 9.14
C LYS A 201 -30.33 -6.36 9.08
N TYR A 202 -30.84 -6.63 7.88
CA TYR A 202 -32.22 -7.07 7.70
C TYR A 202 -32.36 -8.45 7.07
N GLU A 203 -31.37 -8.92 6.32
CA GLU A 203 -31.48 -10.20 5.62
C GLU A 203 -31.15 -11.38 6.54
N THR A 204 -31.91 -12.45 6.41
CA THR A 204 -31.82 -13.64 7.27
C THR A 204 -31.42 -14.89 6.49
N GLU A 205 -31.53 -14.86 5.16
CA GLU A 205 -31.11 -15.95 4.29
C GLU A 205 -29.61 -16.21 4.36
N THR A 206 -29.23 -17.49 4.44
CA THR A 206 -27.80 -17.91 4.47
C THR A 206 -27.43 -18.92 3.39
N GLY A 207 -28.42 -19.38 2.63
CA GLY A 207 -28.27 -20.48 1.67
C GLY A 207 -27.27 -20.18 0.56
N LYS A 208 -26.81 -21.24 -0.11
CA LYS A 208 -25.83 -21.13 -1.20
C LYS A 208 -26.26 -20.17 -2.32
N ALA A 209 -27.53 -20.24 -2.74
CA ALA A 209 -28.07 -19.38 -3.80
C ALA A 209 -28.02 -17.90 -3.41
N PHE A 210 -28.47 -17.56 -2.20
CA PHE A 210 -28.39 -16.19 -1.68
C PHE A 210 -26.95 -15.68 -1.61
N ARG A 211 -26.01 -16.50 -1.11
CA ARG A 211 -24.58 -16.13 -1.10
C ARG A 211 -24.02 -15.89 -2.49
N GLU A 212 -24.41 -16.69 -3.47
CA GLU A 212 -23.98 -16.51 -4.87
C GLU A 212 -24.59 -15.24 -5.46
N TRP A 213 -25.84 -14.92 -5.14
CA TRP A 213 -26.45 -13.64 -5.47
C TRP A 213 -25.68 -12.46 -4.85
N VAL A 214 -25.41 -12.47 -3.54
CA VAL A 214 -24.63 -11.41 -2.87
C VAL A 214 -23.22 -11.29 -3.46
N ARG A 215 -22.58 -12.40 -3.84
CA ARG A 215 -21.23 -12.36 -4.43
C ARG A 215 -21.22 -11.76 -5.83
N ASN A 216 -22.25 -12.06 -6.63
CA ASN A 216 -22.33 -11.70 -8.04
C ASN A 216 -23.15 -10.42 -8.29
N ASP A 217 -23.60 -9.74 -7.24
CA ASP A 217 -24.30 -8.47 -7.39
C ASP A 217 -23.34 -7.39 -7.89
N ASP A 218 -23.55 -6.93 -9.13
CA ASP A 218 -22.65 -6.02 -9.84
C ASP A 218 -22.39 -4.72 -9.08
N VAL A 219 -23.29 -4.28 -8.20
CA VAL A 219 -23.07 -3.05 -7.42
C VAL A 219 -21.89 -3.19 -6.46
N PHE A 220 -21.62 -4.39 -5.95
CA PHE A 220 -20.58 -4.59 -4.95
C PHE A 220 -19.17 -4.53 -5.54
N LYS A 221 -19.03 -4.54 -6.89
CA LYS A 221 -17.75 -4.24 -7.55
C LYS A 221 -17.26 -2.82 -7.27
N TYR A 222 -18.15 -1.92 -6.84
CA TYR A 222 -17.83 -0.54 -6.49
C TYR A 222 -17.50 -0.32 -5.02
N LEU A 223 -17.61 -1.34 -4.17
CA LEU A 223 -17.18 -1.23 -2.78
C LEU A 223 -15.70 -0.84 -2.71
N ASP A 224 -15.37 0.08 -1.81
CA ASP A 224 -13.99 0.41 -1.49
C ASP A 224 -13.31 -0.75 -0.75
N GLN A 225 -12.08 -0.54 -0.27
CA GLN A 225 -11.34 -1.61 0.42
C GLN A 225 -12.04 -2.03 1.72
N ALA A 226 -12.53 -1.08 2.52
CA ALA A 226 -13.22 -1.37 3.78
C ALA A 226 -14.57 -2.08 3.53
N GLY A 227 -15.33 -1.61 2.54
CA GLY A 227 -16.58 -2.20 2.09
C GLY A 227 -16.40 -3.62 1.58
N ARG A 228 -15.37 -3.89 0.76
CA ARG A 228 -15.06 -5.27 0.30
C ARG A 228 -14.66 -6.18 1.45
N ALA A 229 -13.81 -5.73 2.37
CA ALA A 229 -13.48 -6.50 3.57
C ALA A 229 -14.72 -6.81 4.42
N ARG A 230 -15.69 -5.88 4.48
CA ARG A 230 -16.98 -6.08 5.13
C ARG A 230 -17.87 -7.08 4.38
N GLN A 231 -17.93 -7.01 3.05
CA GLN A 231 -18.66 -7.97 2.22
C GLN A 231 -18.08 -9.38 2.36
N GLU A 232 -16.76 -9.53 2.33
CA GLU A 232 -16.08 -10.82 2.53
C GLU A 232 -16.36 -11.40 3.92
N ARG A 233 -16.37 -10.55 4.95
CA ARG A 233 -16.77 -10.94 6.31
C ARG A 233 -18.22 -11.43 6.33
N TYR A 234 -19.13 -10.67 5.72
CA TYR A 234 -20.54 -11.05 5.62
C TYR A 234 -20.72 -12.39 4.91
N LEU A 235 -20.11 -12.58 3.73
CA LEU A 235 -20.12 -13.86 3.00
C LEU A 235 -19.55 -15.01 3.83
N THR A 236 -18.51 -14.76 4.63
CA THR A 236 -17.93 -15.75 5.55
C THR A 236 -18.91 -16.13 6.66
N GLN A 237 -19.61 -15.15 7.23
CA GLN A 237 -20.65 -15.39 8.24
C GLN A 237 -21.82 -16.19 7.64
N LEU A 238 -22.30 -15.83 6.45
CA LEU A 238 -23.35 -16.57 5.75
C LEU A 238 -22.93 -18.04 5.51
N ALA A 239 -21.67 -18.27 5.10
CA ALA A 239 -21.15 -19.61 4.87
C ALA A 239 -21.01 -20.42 6.17
N ALA A 240 -20.55 -19.80 7.25
CA ALA A 240 -20.44 -20.44 8.56
C ALA A 240 -21.82 -20.77 9.14
N ALA A 241 -22.77 -19.85 9.05
CA ALA A 241 -24.13 -20.01 9.54
C ALA A 241 -24.87 -21.14 8.82
N ASP A 242 -24.82 -21.19 7.49
CA ASP A 242 -25.43 -22.25 6.69
C ASP A 242 -24.86 -23.64 7.01
N ALA A 243 -23.53 -23.74 7.09
CA ALA A 243 -22.86 -24.98 7.47
C ALA A 243 -23.27 -25.44 8.89
N ALA A 244 -23.42 -24.50 9.82
CA ALA A 244 -23.83 -24.77 11.19
C ALA A 244 -25.31 -25.18 11.30
N LYS A 245 -26.21 -24.44 10.64
CA LYS A 245 -27.64 -24.72 10.57
C LYS A 245 -27.93 -26.12 10.04
N SER A 246 -27.17 -26.59 9.05
CA SER A 246 -27.30 -27.96 8.51
C SER A 246 -27.10 -29.09 9.54
N LYS A 247 -26.58 -28.77 10.74
CA LYS A 247 -26.31 -29.72 11.83
C LYS A 247 -27.27 -29.55 13.02
N LEU A 248 -28.24 -28.65 12.94
CA LEU A 248 -29.18 -28.36 14.02
C LEU A 248 -30.53 -29.07 13.81
N SER A 249 -31.22 -29.36 14.92
CA SER A 249 -32.60 -29.84 14.89
C SER A 249 -33.58 -28.70 14.57
N ALA A 250 -34.78 -29.03 14.07
CA ALA A 250 -35.81 -28.05 13.71
C ALA A 250 -36.11 -27.03 14.84
N PRO A 251 -36.32 -27.41 16.11
CA PRO A 251 -36.59 -26.44 17.18
C PRO A 251 -35.44 -25.47 17.47
N ARG A 252 -34.20 -25.84 17.12
CA ARG A 252 -33.03 -24.96 17.24
C ARG A 252 -32.91 -24.03 16.03
N LEU A 253 -33.29 -24.51 14.85
CA LEU A 253 -33.33 -23.71 13.62
C LEU A 253 -34.36 -22.59 13.70
N ASP A 254 -35.56 -22.87 14.25
CA ASP A 254 -36.64 -21.88 14.39
C ASP A 254 -36.21 -20.66 15.22
N LYS A 255 -35.29 -20.84 16.18
CA LYS A 255 -34.75 -19.74 17.00
C LYS A 255 -33.72 -18.87 16.28
N ILE A 256 -33.22 -19.31 15.12
CA ILE A 256 -32.08 -18.69 14.43
C ILE A 256 -32.51 -18.14 13.07
N ASN A 257 -33.38 -18.83 12.34
CA ASN A 257 -33.65 -18.54 10.93
C ASN A 257 -34.23 -17.15 10.68
N ASP A 258 -34.98 -16.58 11.63
CA ASP A 258 -35.59 -15.26 11.47
C ASP A 258 -34.74 -14.10 12.02
N GLN A 259 -33.49 -14.39 12.40
CA GLN A 259 -32.58 -13.39 12.97
C GLN A 259 -31.63 -12.85 11.88
N PRO A 260 -31.23 -11.58 11.93
CA PRO A 260 -30.15 -11.07 11.08
C PRO A 260 -28.84 -11.82 11.32
N ILE A 261 -27.95 -11.83 10.32
CA ILE A 261 -26.75 -12.69 10.33
C ILE A 261 -25.89 -12.55 11.60
N GLU A 262 -25.72 -11.34 12.13
CA GLU A 262 -24.87 -11.10 13.30
C GLU A 262 -25.47 -11.79 14.54
N GLN A 263 -26.79 -11.72 14.69
CA GLN A 263 -27.52 -12.38 15.75
C GLN A 263 -27.53 -13.90 15.55
N GLN A 264 -27.63 -14.39 14.32
CA GLN A 264 -27.46 -15.82 14.04
C GLN A 264 -26.09 -16.31 14.49
N MET A 265 -25.02 -15.59 14.15
CA MET A 265 -23.65 -15.95 14.52
C MET A 265 -23.45 -15.93 16.04
N TYR A 266 -24.06 -14.99 16.75
CA TYR A 266 -24.06 -14.95 18.20
C TYR A 266 -24.71 -16.21 18.81
N LEU A 267 -25.92 -16.56 18.36
CA LEU A 267 -26.66 -17.74 18.85
C LEU A 267 -25.93 -19.04 18.53
N LEU A 268 -25.41 -19.17 17.31
CA LEU A 268 -24.60 -20.33 16.90
C LEU A 268 -23.33 -20.46 17.74
N GLY A 269 -22.65 -19.35 18.03
CA GLY A 269 -21.49 -19.34 18.91
C GLY A 269 -21.78 -19.82 20.34
N GLY A 270 -23.01 -19.70 20.83
CA GLY A 270 -23.44 -20.29 22.11
C GLY A 270 -23.76 -21.78 22.02
N LEU A 271 -24.29 -22.24 20.87
CA LEU A 271 -24.68 -23.64 20.67
C LEU A 271 -23.50 -24.59 20.44
N PHE A 272 -22.43 -24.10 19.81
CA PHE A 272 -21.26 -24.93 19.47
C PHE A 272 -20.16 -24.88 20.53
N ASP A 273 -20.21 -23.93 21.46
CA ASP A 273 -19.26 -23.78 22.58
C ASP A 273 -19.16 -25.08 23.41
N LYS A 274 -17.99 -25.72 23.40
CA LYS A 274 -17.66 -26.91 24.23
C LYS A 274 -18.48 -28.16 23.94
N SER A 275 -18.90 -28.40 22.69
CA SER A 275 -19.55 -29.66 22.32
C SER A 275 -18.66 -30.88 22.67
N LYS A 276 -19.08 -31.70 23.65
CA LYS A 276 -18.30 -32.80 24.25
C LYS A 276 -18.01 -34.00 23.33
N GLY A 277 -18.44 -33.97 22.07
CA GLY A 277 -18.13 -35.01 21.10
C GLY A 277 -16.83 -34.65 20.37
N GLY A 278 -15.79 -35.48 20.50
CA GLY A 278 -14.45 -35.34 19.90
C GLY A 278 -14.36 -35.20 18.37
N GLY A 279 -15.11 -34.25 17.81
CA GLY A 279 -15.27 -33.93 16.39
C GLY A 279 -15.76 -32.48 16.14
N GLY A 280 -16.01 -31.66 17.16
CA GLY A 280 -16.42 -30.25 17.02
C GLY A 280 -15.38 -29.30 16.41
N SER A 281 -14.17 -29.79 16.09
CA SER A 281 -12.97 -28.94 16.00
C SER A 281 -12.91 -27.92 14.85
N LEU A 282 -13.60 -28.11 13.72
CA LEU A 282 -13.48 -27.21 12.56
C LEU A 282 -14.68 -26.26 12.39
N LEU A 283 -15.89 -26.78 12.58
CA LEU A 283 -17.12 -25.98 12.42
C LEU A 283 -17.26 -24.95 13.54
N GLU A 284 -16.99 -25.34 14.79
CA GLU A 284 -16.93 -24.43 15.94
C GLU A 284 -15.93 -23.30 15.67
N ARG A 285 -14.69 -23.64 15.25
CA ARG A 285 -13.69 -22.62 14.88
C ARG A 285 -14.12 -21.71 13.74
N LYS A 286 -14.89 -22.19 12.77
CA LYS A 286 -15.42 -21.34 11.68
C LYS A 286 -16.47 -20.37 12.21
N VAL A 287 -17.36 -20.84 13.08
CA VAL A 287 -18.36 -20.00 13.76
C VAL A 287 -17.66 -18.96 14.65
N ASP A 288 -16.70 -19.37 15.48
CA ASP A 288 -15.92 -18.49 16.35
C ASP A 288 -15.09 -17.44 15.60
N GLY A 289 -14.52 -17.84 14.46
CA GLY A 289 -13.78 -16.93 13.59
C GLY A 289 -14.65 -15.85 12.95
N ALA A 290 -15.94 -16.15 12.72
CA ALA A 290 -16.87 -15.27 11.99
C ALA A 290 -17.81 -14.44 12.89
N ARG A 291 -18.02 -14.84 14.15
CA ARG A 291 -18.84 -14.09 15.11
C ARG A 291 -18.09 -12.92 15.77
N GLN A 292 -18.86 -12.05 16.43
CA GLN A 292 -18.33 -11.02 17.32
C GLN A 292 -17.80 -11.60 18.64
N SER A 293 -16.94 -10.85 19.33
CA SER A 293 -16.38 -11.20 20.65
C SER A 293 -17.46 -11.25 21.73
N LYS A 294 -17.41 -12.27 22.59
CA LYS A 294 -18.15 -12.39 23.85
C LYS A 294 -17.40 -11.63 24.96
N PRO A 295 -18.06 -11.31 26.09
CA PRO A 295 -17.37 -10.82 27.28
C PRO A 295 -16.20 -11.73 27.68
N GLY A 296 -15.04 -11.14 27.99
CA GLY A 296 -13.80 -11.86 28.28
C GLY A 296 -12.92 -12.16 27.07
N GLU A 297 -13.46 -12.14 25.85
CA GLU A 297 -12.67 -12.21 24.60
C GLU A 297 -12.26 -10.80 24.12
N THR A 298 -13.00 -9.77 24.53
CA THR A 298 -12.68 -8.36 24.26
C THR A 298 -11.53 -7.87 25.13
N LEU A 299 -10.58 -7.16 24.53
CA LEU A 299 -9.46 -6.55 25.25
C LEU A 299 -9.83 -5.14 25.71
N SER A 300 -9.76 -4.88 27.01
CA SER A 300 -9.83 -3.52 27.55
C SER A 300 -8.60 -2.70 27.17
N TYR A 301 -8.66 -1.38 27.35
CA TYR A 301 -7.50 -0.50 27.14
C TYR A 301 -6.29 -0.93 27.99
N GLN A 302 -6.51 -1.29 29.25
CA GLN A 302 -5.45 -1.78 30.15
C GLN A 302 -4.86 -3.11 29.66
N ASN A 303 -5.72 -4.03 29.20
CA ASN A 303 -5.28 -5.32 28.64
C ASN A 303 -4.45 -5.11 27.37
N ASN A 304 -4.84 -4.17 26.50
CA ASN A 304 -4.07 -3.83 25.30
C ASN A 304 -2.67 -3.31 25.65
N ARG A 305 -2.55 -2.42 26.63
CA ARG A 305 -1.24 -1.91 27.08
C ARG A 305 -0.36 -3.02 27.65
N LEU A 306 -0.89 -3.84 28.55
CA LEU A 306 -0.16 -4.95 29.14
C LEU A 306 0.27 -5.97 28.07
N LEU A 307 -0.64 -6.35 27.18
CA LEU A 307 -0.34 -7.28 26.10
C LEU A 307 0.72 -6.72 25.14
N ALA A 308 0.66 -5.42 24.80
CA ALA A 308 1.66 -4.77 23.98
C ALA A 308 3.06 -4.88 24.61
N ASP A 309 3.20 -4.62 25.91
CA ASP A 309 4.47 -4.75 26.63
C ASP A 309 4.99 -6.20 26.63
N MET A 310 4.10 -7.18 26.80
CA MET A 310 4.47 -8.60 26.71
C MET A 310 4.90 -8.98 25.28
N LEU A 311 4.21 -8.48 24.25
CA LEU A 311 4.55 -8.72 22.84
C LEU A 311 5.88 -8.09 22.44
N ARG A 312 6.24 -6.91 22.97
CA ARG A 312 7.58 -6.30 22.75
C ARG A 312 8.71 -7.24 23.16
N THR A 313 8.47 -8.10 24.15
CA THR A 313 9.45 -9.10 24.60
C THR A 313 9.34 -10.41 23.81
N ALA A 314 8.12 -10.87 23.52
CA ALA A 314 7.88 -12.16 22.88
C ALA A 314 8.24 -12.17 21.38
N ILE A 315 7.91 -11.09 20.65
CA ILE A 315 8.13 -11.00 19.19
C ILE A 315 9.62 -11.15 18.84
N PRO A 316 10.59 -10.47 19.50
CA PRO A 316 11.99 -10.69 19.22
C PRO A 316 12.46 -12.14 19.35
N GLY A 317 11.86 -12.91 20.27
CA GLY A 317 12.12 -14.34 20.38
C GLY A 317 11.62 -15.12 19.17
N GLU A 318 10.42 -14.78 18.68
CA GLU A 318 9.75 -15.42 17.55
C GLU A 318 10.42 -15.14 16.19
N LEU A 319 11.04 -13.97 16.04
CA LEU A 319 11.75 -13.59 14.81
C LEU A 319 13.03 -14.39 14.56
N LYS A 320 13.63 -14.98 15.61
CA LYS A 320 14.88 -15.73 15.51
C LYS A 320 14.74 -16.95 14.59
N GLY A 321 15.86 -17.33 13.97
CA GLY A 321 15.93 -18.51 13.09
C GLY A 321 15.45 -18.29 11.65
N SER A 322 15.09 -17.04 11.29
CA SER A 322 14.76 -16.60 9.94
C SER A 322 15.74 -15.52 9.49
N ALA A 323 16.09 -15.48 8.20
CA ALA A 323 16.90 -14.41 7.62
C ALA A 323 16.15 -13.07 7.68
N ALA A 324 14.85 -13.08 7.34
CA ALA A 324 14.01 -11.90 7.39
C ALA A 324 13.89 -11.32 8.81
N GLY A 325 13.62 -12.18 9.81
CA GLY A 325 13.55 -11.77 11.21
C GLY A 325 14.92 -11.36 11.78
N GLY A 326 16.01 -12.01 11.37
CA GLY A 326 17.37 -11.63 11.76
C GLY A 326 17.72 -10.20 11.34
N ARG A 327 17.31 -9.77 10.15
CA ARG A 327 17.48 -8.39 9.67
C ARG A 327 16.74 -7.38 10.53
N ILE A 328 15.49 -7.66 10.89
CA ILE A 328 14.70 -6.78 11.77
C ILE A 328 15.29 -6.70 13.17
N LEU A 329 15.74 -7.83 13.72
CA LEU A 329 16.42 -7.86 15.00
C LEU A 329 17.71 -7.04 14.98
N GLN A 330 18.50 -7.11 13.90
CA GLN A 330 19.69 -6.27 13.73
C GLN A 330 19.34 -4.79 13.73
N PHE A 331 18.25 -4.39 13.04
CA PHE A 331 17.76 -3.02 13.06
C PHE A 331 17.41 -2.57 14.49
N TYR A 332 16.61 -3.35 15.23
CA TYR A 332 16.22 -2.96 16.59
C TYR A 332 17.39 -2.96 17.59
N ASN A 333 18.36 -3.86 17.44
CA ASN A 333 19.57 -3.89 18.26
C ASN A 333 20.49 -2.68 18.01
N SER A 334 20.27 -1.90 16.93
CA SER A 334 21.03 -0.67 16.67
C SER A 334 20.49 0.57 17.39
N GLY A 335 19.48 0.39 18.26
CA GLY A 335 18.97 1.44 19.16
C GLY A 335 17.52 1.88 18.90
N ALA A 336 16.84 1.30 17.92
CA ALA A 336 15.47 1.69 17.57
C ALA A 336 14.41 1.13 18.53
N GLY A 337 14.56 -0.11 19.03
CA GLY A 337 13.57 -0.82 19.87
C GLY A 337 12.18 -0.98 19.23
N PRO A 338 11.50 -2.14 19.35
CA PRO A 338 10.15 -2.26 18.80
C PRO A 338 9.12 -1.57 19.72
N ALA A 339 8.61 -0.40 19.32
CA ALA A 339 7.47 0.22 19.98
C ALA A 339 6.17 -0.40 19.45
N VAL A 340 5.59 -1.34 20.21
CA VAL A 340 4.31 -1.99 19.87
C VAL A 340 3.14 -1.32 20.59
N ALA A 341 2.02 -1.14 19.89
CA ALA A 341 0.72 -0.76 20.43
C ALA A 341 -0.37 -1.69 19.89
N ILE A 342 -1.52 -1.75 20.58
CA ILE A 342 -2.69 -2.54 20.17
C ILE A 342 -3.92 -1.64 20.18
N GLU A 343 -4.46 -1.37 19.00
CA GLU A 343 -5.59 -0.45 18.77
C GLU A 343 -6.42 -0.98 17.60
N SER A 344 -7.65 -0.49 17.42
CA SER A 344 -8.36 -0.79 16.17
C SER A 344 -7.71 -0.03 15.03
N CYS A 345 -7.41 -0.72 13.94
CA CYS A 345 -6.86 -0.06 12.75
C CYS A 345 -7.88 0.09 11.61
N GLN A 346 -9.16 -0.11 11.90
CA GLN A 346 -10.28 0.19 10.99
C GLN A 346 -10.15 -0.46 9.60
N GLY A 347 -9.85 -1.76 9.54
CA GLY A 347 -9.85 -2.51 8.28
C GLY A 347 -8.47 -2.93 7.76
N CYS A 348 -7.42 -2.78 8.57
CA CYS A 348 -6.10 -3.36 8.33
C CYS A 348 -5.80 -4.49 9.35
N TYR A 349 -4.58 -5.06 9.32
CA TYR A 349 -4.11 -5.98 10.37
C TYR A 349 -3.05 -5.36 11.28
N ALA A 350 -2.26 -4.44 10.75
CA ALA A 350 -1.36 -3.59 11.48
C ALA A 350 -1.05 -2.35 10.64
N LYS A 351 -0.43 -1.36 11.28
CA LYS A 351 0.17 -0.20 10.60
C LYS A 351 1.40 0.28 11.37
N TYR A 352 2.40 0.76 10.63
CA TYR A 352 3.46 1.58 11.17
C TYR A 352 3.03 3.05 11.22
N GLU A 353 3.23 3.70 12.37
CA GLU A 353 3.00 5.12 12.56
C GLU A 353 4.33 5.86 12.74
N PRO A 354 4.76 6.63 11.72
CA PRO A 354 6.00 7.40 11.75
C PRO A 354 6.17 8.32 12.96
N ALA A 355 5.14 9.13 13.28
CA ALA A 355 5.22 10.16 14.31
C ALA A 355 5.56 9.62 15.72
N GLY A 356 5.16 8.39 16.02
CA GLY A 356 5.47 7.71 17.28
C GLY A 356 6.49 6.58 17.13
N ALA A 357 7.06 6.39 15.93
CA ALA A 357 7.88 5.25 15.56
C ALA A 357 7.32 3.90 16.05
N ARG A 358 5.99 3.73 15.99
CA ARG A 358 5.29 2.59 16.61
C ARG A 358 4.58 1.70 15.60
N ILE A 359 4.55 0.41 15.89
CA ILE A 359 3.77 -0.59 15.16
C ILE A 359 2.48 -0.82 15.93
N VAL A 360 1.35 -0.49 15.32
CA VAL A 360 0.01 -0.69 15.86
C VAL A 360 -0.55 -1.99 15.30
N LEU A 361 -0.82 -2.96 16.16
CA LEU A 361 -1.43 -4.24 15.82
C LEU A 361 -2.95 -4.15 16.03
N ASP A 362 -3.73 -4.67 15.07
CA ASP A 362 -5.19 -4.57 15.13
C ASP A 362 -5.79 -5.40 16.27
N SER A 363 -6.55 -4.75 17.14
CA SER A 363 -7.19 -5.39 18.29
C SER A 363 -8.24 -6.42 17.86
N GLU A 364 -8.97 -6.20 16.77
CA GLU A 364 -10.00 -7.14 16.29
C GLU A 364 -9.38 -8.43 15.75
N MET A 365 -8.23 -8.35 15.08
CA MET A 365 -7.45 -9.52 14.68
C MET A 365 -6.99 -10.35 15.89
N ILE A 366 -6.52 -9.70 16.96
CA ILE A 366 -6.10 -10.40 18.19
C ILE A 366 -7.31 -11.04 18.89
N GLN A 367 -8.43 -10.34 18.96
CA GLN A 367 -9.66 -10.91 19.51
C GLN A 367 -10.18 -12.09 18.67
N GLN A 368 -10.05 -12.05 17.33
CA GLN A 368 -10.35 -13.22 16.49
C GLN A 368 -9.46 -14.41 16.83
N TYR A 369 -8.17 -14.17 17.06
CA TYR A 369 -7.26 -15.23 17.52
C TYR A 369 -7.71 -15.83 18.85
N LEU A 370 -8.15 -15.01 19.81
CA LEU A 370 -8.68 -15.46 21.10
C LEU A 370 -9.89 -16.38 20.90
N ARG A 371 -10.88 -15.94 20.10
CA ARG A 371 -12.09 -16.71 19.78
C ARG A 371 -11.78 -18.08 19.19
N VAL A 372 -10.99 -18.12 18.12
CA VAL A 372 -10.67 -19.36 17.40
C VAL A 372 -9.84 -20.34 18.25
N ASN A 373 -9.15 -19.85 19.27
CA ASN A 373 -8.34 -20.66 20.18
C ASN A 373 -8.98 -20.89 21.55
N ASN A 374 -10.24 -20.49 21.74
CA ASN A 374 -10.96 -20.61 23.01
C ASN A 374 -10.18 -20.02 24.19
N LEU A 375 -9.69 -18.79 24.01
CA LEU A 375 -8.95 -18.04 25.01
C LEU A 375 -9.75 -16.83 25.46
N THR A 376 -9.66 -16.51 26.74
CA THR A 376 -10.05 -15.20 27.28
C THR A 376 -8.82 -14.29 27.37
N ALA A 377 -9.03 -12.98 27.46
CA ALA A 377 -7.98 -12.01 27.74
C ALA A 377 -7.18 -12.38 29.00
N GLU A 378 -7.86 -12.77 30.08
CA GLU A 378 -7.22 -13.20 31.33
C GLU A 378 -6.30 -14.41 31.11
N THR A 379 -6.78 -15.45 30.42
CA THR A 379 -5.96 -16.65 30.14
C THR A 379 -4.78 -16.36 29.21
N LEU A 380 -4.93 -15.42 28.28
CA LEU A 380 -3.81 -14.98 27.43
C LEU A 380 -2.76 -14.25 28.27
N LEU A 381 -3.17 -13.29 29.10
CA LEU A 381 -2.27 -12.41 29.85
C LEU A 381 -1.55 -13.12 30.99
N SER A 382 -2.13 -14.19 31.52
CA SER A 382 -1.55 -14.99 32.61
C SER A 382 -0.59 -16.09 32.15
N ASP A 383 -0.56 -16.45 30.87
CA ASP A 383 0.26 -17.54 30.33
C ASP A 383 1.24 -17.07 29.25
N LYS A 384 2.52 -17.03 29.59
CA LYS A 384 3.61 -16.66 28.67
C LYS A 384 3.66 -17.53 27.41
N THR A 385 3.25 -18.79 27.49
CA THR A 385 3.18 -19.69 26.33
C THR A 385 2.10 -19.26 25.35
N ARG A 386 0.97 -18.75 25.85
CA ARG A 386 -0.12 -18.21 25.02
C ARG A 386 0.30 -16.91 24.34
N VAL A 387 1.00 -16.04 25.05
CA VAL A 387 1.58 -14.82 24.46
C VAL A 387 2.61 -15.16 23.40
N ALA A 388 3.47 -16.16 23.62
CA ALA A 388 4.43 -16.61 22.62
C ALA A 388 3.73 -17.17 21.36
N ALA A 389 2.65 -17.96 21.53
CA ALA A 389 1.86 -18.45 20.41
C ALA A 389 1.16 -17.31 19.63
N LEU A 390 0.66 -16.29 20.34
CA LEU A 390 0.12 -15.08 19.70
C LEU A 390 1.23 -14.31 18.96
N ALA A 391 2.43 -14.18 19.54
CA ALA A 391 3.57 -13.57 18.85
C ALA A 391 3.89 -14.31 17.54
N GLY A 392 3.87 -15.65 17.54
CA GLY A 392 3.99 -16.48 16.32
C GLY A 392 2.92 -16.17 15.27
N TYR A 393 1.69 -15.92 15.70
CA TYR A 393 0.60 -15.54 14.79
C TYR A 393 0.81 -14.13 14.20
N LEU A 394 1.25 -13.17 15.02
CA LEU A 394 1.42 -11.76 14.65
C LEU A 394 2.74 -11.48 13.92
N ALA A 395 3.72 -12.38 14.01
CA ALA A 395 5.07 -12.13 13.52
C ALA A 395 5.16 -11.77 12.02
N PRO A 396 4.40 -12.38 11.08
CA PRO A 396 4.43 -11.95 9.69
C PRO A 396 4.08 -10.48 9.50
N ILE A 397 2.93 -10.02 10.03
CA ILE A 397 2.56 -8.60 9.88
C ILE A 397 3.49 -7.68 10.68
N PHE A 398 4.04 -8.14 11.80
CA PHE A 398 5.08 -7.37 12.49
C PHE A 398 6.33 -7.19 11.60
N VAL A 399 6.76 -8.21 10.86
CA VAL A 399 7.87 -8.14 9.91
C VAL A 399 7.59 -7.12 8.80
N HIS A 400 6.35 -7.10 8.32
CA HIS A 400 5.88 -6.12 7.34
C HIS A 400 6.03 -4.68 7.87
N GLU A 401 5.41 -4.37 9.01
CA GLU A 401 5.44 -3.01 9.59
C GLU A 401 6.84 -2.59 10.06
N ALA A 402 7.64 -3.53 10.58
CA ALA A 402 9.03 -3.25 10.93
C ALA A 402 9.87 -2.88 9.69
N THR A 403 9.51 -3.42 8.52
CA THR A 403 10.14 -3.03 7.25
C THR A 403 9.80 -1.59 6.88
N HIS A 404 8.56 -1.15 7.08
CA HIS A 404 8.19 0.27 6.95
C HIS A 404 8.95 1.18 7.91
N GLN A 405 9.14 0.76 9.16
CA GLN A 405 9.98 1.49 10.11
C GLN A 405 11.44 1.59 9.64
N MET A 406 12.00 0.53 9.08
CA MET A 406 13.35 0.54 8.50
C MET A 406 13.46 1.48 7.30
N GLN A 407 12.44 1.54 6.44
CA GLN A 407 12.37 2.47 5.32
C GLN A 407 12.28 3.92 5.78
N HIS A 408 11.47 4.20 6.80
CA HIS A 408 11.37 5.53 7.40
C HIS A 408 12.69 5.95 8.04
N SER A 409 13.28 5.09 8.88
CA SER A 409 14.58 5.35 9.52
C SER A 409 15.71 5.58 8.50
N TRP A 410 15.66 4.91 7.34
CA TRP A 410 16.61 5.16 6.25
C TRP A 410 16.46 6.57 5.68
N ALA A 411 15.23 7.01 5.40
CA ALA A 411 14.96 8.35 4.87
C ALA A 411 15.37 9.44 5.87
N ASP A 412 15.03 9.26 7.15
CA ASP A 412 15.39 10.20 8.22
C ASP A 412 16.91 10.35 8.36
N LYS A 413 17.64 9.22 8.35
CA LYS A 413 19.11 9.22 8.44
C LYS A 413 19.77 9.85 7.21
N ALA A 414 19.17 9.69 6.04
CA ALA A 414 19.61 10.35 4.81
C ALA A 414 19.19 11.83 4.76
N GLY A 415 18.26 12.25 5.62
CA GLY A 415 17.72 13.61 5.62
C GLY A 415 16.96 13.94 4.34
N ILE A 416 16.24 12.97 3.77
CA ILE A 416 15.53 13.12 2.48
C ILE A 416 14.02 12.93 2.62
N TYR A 417 13.26 13.66 1.80
CA TYR A 417 11.81 13.48 1.71
C TYR A 417 11.44 12.18 0.95
N LYS A 418 10.84 11.21 1.63
CA LYS A 418 10.39 9.95 1.02
C LYS A 418 8.86 9.85 0.98
N PRO A 419 8.20 9.93 -0.20
CA PRO A 419 6.78 9.62 -0.29
C PRO A 419 6.54 8.13 -0.02
N TYR A 420 5.37 7.79 0.54
CA TYR A 420 4.93 6.39 0.68
C TYR A 420 4.36 5.85 -0.63
N VAL A 421 4.96 4.78 -1.15
CA VAL A 421 4.77 4.33 -2.54
C VAL A 421 4.73 2.81 -2.69
N GLN A 422 4.35 2.32 -3.87
CA GLN A 422 4.28 0.89 -4.16
C GLN A 422 5.58 0.14 -3.87
N GLU A 423 6.73 0.75 -4.12
CA GLU A 423 8.04 0.14 -3.87
C GLU A 423 8.27 -0.15 -2.37
N ASP A 424 7.74 0.68 -1.48
CA ASP A 424 7.79 0.44 -0.04
C ASP A 424 7.04 -0.85 0.33
N GLU A 425 5.88 -1.03 -0.30
CA GLU A 425 5.02 -2.18 -0.06
C GLU A 425 5.55 -3.46 -0.69
N ILE A 426 6.23 -3.37 -1.83
CA ILE A 426 6.93 -4.51 -2.43
C ILE A 426 8.02 -5.02 -1.49
N GLU A 427 8.83 -4.14 -0.90
CA GLU A 427 9.86 -4.54 0.06
C GLU A 427 9.24 -5.17 1.32
N ALA A 428 8.20 -4.54 1.90
CA ALA A 428 7.53 -5.03 3.11
C ALA A 428 6.85 -6.40 2.89
N ASN A 429 6.09 -6.56 1.79
CA ASN A 429 5.46 -7.83 1.43
C ASN A 429 6.48 -8.92 1.10
N SER A 430 7.61 -8.57 0.48
CA SER A 430 8.68 -9.54 0.19
C SER A 430 9.33 -10.06 1.47
N MET A 431 9.63 -9.16 2.43
CA MET A 431 10.18 -9.50 3.73
C MET A 431 9.24 -10.39 4.56
N GLU A 432 7.95 -10.05 4.57
CA GLU A 432 6.93 -10.84 5.23
C GLU A 432 6.75 -12.23 4.58
N ALA A 433 6.66 -12.30 3.26
CA ALA A 433 6.51 -13.54 2.52
C ALA A 433 7.71 -14.46 2.77
N LEU A 434 8.93 -13.89 2.72
CA LEU A 434 10.17 -14.59 3.05
C LEU A 434 10.14 -15.15 4.47
N TYR A 435 9.84 -14.31 5.47
CA TYR A 435 9.73 -14.74 6.88
C TYR A 435 8.76 -15.91 7.02
N THR A 436 7.58 -15.77 6.43
CA THR A 436 6.52 -16.79 6.49
C THR A 436 7.00 -18.10 5.87
N LEU A 437 7.66 -18.07 4.70
CA LEU A 437 8.22 -19.26 4.06
C LEU A 437 9.28 -19.95 4.92
N GLU A 438 10.21 -19.17 5.48
CA GLU A 438 11.28 -19.71 6.33
C GLU A 438 10.71 -20.39 7.58
N LYS A 439 9.74 -19.76 8.24
CA LYS A 439 9.08 -20.33 9.43
C LYS A 439 8.21 -21.52 9.09
N LEU A 440 7.46 -21.49 7.98
CA LEU A 440 6.73 -22.65 7.49
C LEU A 440 7.66 -23.84 7.20
N LYS A 441 8.92 -23.61 6.79
CA LYS A 441 9.90 -24.67 6.55
C LYS A 441 10.55 -25.17 7.85
N LYS A 442 11.00 -24.25 8.72
CA LYS A 442 11.88 -24.56 9.87
C LYS A 442 11.14 -24.76 11.20
N ASP A 443 9.92 -24.27 11.34
CA ASP A 443 9.19 -24.27 12.61
C ASP A 443 7.86 -25.05 12.52
N PRO A 444 7.82 -26.30 13.03
CA PRO A 444 6.60 -27.11 13.04
C PRO A 444 5.45 -26.48 13.83
N LYS A 445 5.73 -25.72 14.89
CA LYS A 445 4.68 -25.06 15.70
C LYS A 445 4.04 -23.94 14.90
N PHE A 446 4.84 -23.11 14.23
CA PHE A 446 4.35 -22.06 13.34
C PHE A 446 3.51 -22.65 12.19
N ARG A 447 4.00 -23.73 11.56
CA ARG A 447 3.25 -24.44 10.50
C ARG A 447 1.90 -24.97 11.01
N GLY A 448 1.89 -25.63 12.17
CA GLY A 448 0.67 -26.14 12.79
C GLY A 448 -0.33 -25.03 13.12
N LEU A 449 0.17 -23.90 13.65
CA LEU A 449 -0.63 -22.72 13.95
C LEU A 449 -1.30 -22.15 12.68
N PHE A 450 -0.53 -21.83 11.64
CA PHE A 450 -1.10 -21.25 10.41
C PHE A 450 -2.00 -22.22 9.67
N SER A 451 -1.69 -23.52 9.65
CA SER A 451 -2.56 -24.55 9.07
C SER A 451 -3.90 -24.62 9.79
N LYS A 452 -3.91 -24.50 11.12
CA LYS A 452 -5.14 -24.49 11.93
C LYS A 452 -5.97 -23.22 11.68
N MET A 453 -5.31 -22.06 11.59
CA MET A 453 -5.98 -20.76 11.48
C MET A 453 -6.52 -20.46 10.07
N ARG A 454 -5.92 -21.02 9.01
CA ARG A 454 -6.25 -20.73 7.61
C ARG A 454 -7.75 -20.80 7.28
N SER A 455 -8.48 -21.75 7.86
CA SER A 455 -9.91 -21.93 7.56
C SER A 455 -10.85 -21.01 8.34
N SER A 456 -10.32 -20.28 9.33
CA SER A 456 -11.09 -19.56 10.34
C SER A 456 -10.67 -18.10 10.50
N ALA A 457 -9.56 -17.68 9.88
CA ALA A 457 -9.09 -16.31 9.88
C ALA A 457 -8.55 -15.93 8.49
N SER A 458 -9.11 -14.88 7.90
CA SER A 458 -8.68 -14.35 6.60
C SER A 458 -7.21 -13.94 6.59
N TYR A 459 -6.73 -13.39 7.71
CA TYR A 459 -5.33 -13.05 7.92
C TYR A 459 -4.40 -14.23 7.61
N ALA A 460 -4.59 -15.37 8.28
CA ALA A 460 -3.72 -16.53 8.10
C ALA A 460 -3.72 -17.04 6.66
N ASP A 461 -4.88 -17.11 6.01
CA ASP A 461 -4.97 -17.53 4.61
C ASP A 461 -4.28 -16.56 3.65
N GLN A 462 -4.41 -15.25 3.87
CA GLN A 462 -3.74 -14.23 3.06
C GLN A 462 -2.22 -14.32 3.17
N ARG A 463 -1.66 -14.45 4.39
CA ARG A 463 -0.20 -14.58 4.59
C ARG A 463 0.35 -15.84 3.93
N LEU A 464 -0.38 -16.96 4.01
CA LEU A 464 -0.01 -18.19 3.31
C LEU A 464 -0.06 -18.03 1.78
N LYS A 465 -1.09 -17.36 1.24
CA LYS A 465 -1.18 -17.07 -0.20
C LYS A 465 -0.07 -16.15 -0.68
N LEU A 466 0.28 -15.11 0.08
CA LEU A 466 1.38 -14.20 -0.22
C LEU A 466 2.72 -14.95 -0.29
N ALA A 467 3.02 -15.73 0.76
CA ALA A 467 4.18 -16.60 0.82
C ALA A 467 4.27 -17.58 -0.37
N GLN A 468 3.15 -18.22 -0.73
CA GLN A 468 3.09 -19.12 -1.87
C GLN A 468 3.35 -18.42 -3.20
N ARG A 469 2.84 -17.19 -3.40
CA ARG A 469 3.08 -16.39 -4.61
C ARG A 469 4.55 -16.02 -4.75
N PHE A 470 5.15 -15.48 -3.69
CA PHE A 470 6.58 -15.16 -3.66
C PHE A 470 7.45 -16.39 -3.93
N SER A 471 7.08 -17.54 -3.35
CA SER A 471 7.80 -18.80 -3.58
C SER A 471 7.61 -19.37 -4.99
N ARG A 472 6.53 -19.06 -5.71
CA ARG A 472 6.33 -19.59 -7.07
C ARG A 472 7.07 -18.80 -8.12
N ASN A 473 7.00 -17.47 -8.03
CA ASN A 473 7.59 -16.59 -9.02
C ASN A 473 8.07 -15.29 -8.33
N PRO A 474 9.30 -15.29 -7.78
CA PRO A 474 9.84 -14.13 -7.09
C PRO A 474 10.05 -12.94 -8.04
N ASP A 475 10.36 -13.20 -9.31
CA ASP A 475 10.64 -12.16 -10.31
C ASP A 475 9.35 -11.37 -10.66
N ASP A 476 8.21 -12.06 -10.78
CA ASP A 476 6.91 -11.42 -11.00
C ASP A 476 6.21 -10.97 -9.71
N PHE A 477 6.80 -11.20 -8.53
CA PHE A 477 6.14 -10.89 -7.26
C PHE A 477 5.85 -9.40 -7.12
N SER A 478 6.82 -8.55 -7.48
CA SER A 478 6.69 -7.10 -7.46
C SER A 478 5.49 -6.61 -8.28
N GLU A 479 5.32 -7.13 -9.50
CA GLU A 479 4.19 -6.75 -10.35
C GLU A 479 2.85 -7.27 -9.79
N ASN A 480 2.83 -8.50 -9.24
CA ASN A 480 1.65 -9.02 -8.56
C ASN A 480 1.26 -8.15 -7.35
N VAL A 481 2.23 -7.67 -6.57
CA VAL A 481 1.98 -6.78 -5.43
C VAL A 481 1.38 -5.46 -5.89
N ARG A 482 1.97 -4.84 -6.94
CA ARG A 482 1.46 -3.61 -7.55
C ARG A 482 0.03 -3.76 -8.05
N GLN A 483 -0.28 -4.85 -8.75
CA GLN A 483 -1.58 -5.01 -9.40
C GLN A 483 -2.68 -5.48 -8.44
N LEU A 484 -2.37 -6.37 -7.50
CA LEU A 484 -3.40 -7.10 -6.74
C LEU A 484 -3.61 -6.54 -5.34
N TYR A 485 -2.58 -5.97 -4.73
CA TYR A 485 -2.64 -5.51 -3.33
C TYR A 485 -2.55 -3.99 -3.22
N TYR A 486 -1.74 -3.33 -4.05
CA TYR A 486 -1.42 -1.90 -3.89
C TYR A 486 -1.60 -1.07 -5.17
N TYR A 487 -2.59 -1.41 -5.98
CA TYR A 487 -2.99 -0.59 -7.14
C TYR A 487 -3.51 0.80 -6.74
N GLY A 488 -3.92 0.94 -5.47
CA GLY A 488 -4.33 2.19 -4.84
C GLY A 488 -3.20 3.09 -4.36
N LEU A 489 -1.94 2.65 -4.47
CA LEU A 489 -0.75 3.45 -4.19
C LEU A 489 -0.05 3.87 -5.49
N PRO A 490 0.50 5.09 -5.57
CA PRO A 490 1.34 5.49 -6.69
C PRO A 490 2.69 4.76 -6.67
N SER A 491 3.31 4.58 -7.85
CA SER A 491 4.75 4.29 -7.93
C SER A 491 5.56 5.48 -7.43
N PHE A 492 6.83 5.26 -7.11
CA PHE A 492 7.75 6.35 -6.76
C PHE A 492 7.76 7.46 -7.81
N GLU A 493 7.86 7.11 -9.09
CA GLU A 493 7.87 8.08 -10.19
C GLU A 493 6.57 8.89 -10.24
N ALA A 494 5.42 8.24 -10.09
CA ALA A 494 4.13 8.92 -10.06
C ALA A 494 4.01 9.85 -8.84
N ALA A 495 4.36 9.38 -7.64
CA ALA A 495 4.28 10.19 -6.43
C ALA A 495 5.24 11.40 -6.49
N SER A 496 6.50 11.15 -6.87
CA SER A 496 7.52 12.18 -7.04
C SER A 496 7.09 13.23 -8.05
N SER A 497 6.56 12.83 -9.21
CA SER A 497 6.09 13.76 -10.23
C SER A 497 5.00 14.71 -9.71
N GLN A 498 4.07 14.20 -8.90
CA GLN A 498 2.97 14.98 -8.35
C GLN A 498 3.46 15.97 -7.28
N VAL A 499 4.36 15.52 -6.39
CA VAL A 499 4.96 16.39 -5.37
C VAL A 499 5.83 17.46 -6.03
N LEU A 500 6.72 17.08 -6.95
CA LEU A 500 7.55 18.01 -7.72
C LEU A 500 6.70 19.07 -8.42
N TRP A 501 5.60 18.66 -9.04
CA TRP A 501 4.69 19.59 -9.70
C TRP A 501 4.07 20.60 -8.73
N ALA A 502 3.52 20.13 -7.60
CA ALA A 502 2.88 20.99 -6.61
C ALA A 502 3.89 21.99 -6.00
N VAL A 503 5.04 21.48 -5.56
CA VAL A 503 6.14 22.27 -4.98
C VAL A 503 6.66 23.30 -5.96
N SER A 504 6.95 22.90 -7.20
CA SER A 504 7.53 23.80 -8.21
C SER A 504 6.54 24.84 -8.70
N SER A 505 5.26 24.48 -8.80
CA SER A 505 4.19 25.43 -9.13
C SER A 505 4.03 26.48 -8.04
N GLU A 506 4.10 26.07 -6.78
CA GLU A 506 4.04 26.99 -5.65
C GLU A 506 5.27 27.92 -5.59
N LEU A 507 6.48 27.37 -5.73
CA LEU A 507 7.71 28.16 -5.83
C LEU A 507 7.64 29.19 -6.98
N LYS A 508 7.09 28.79 -8.14
CA LYS A 508 6.85 29.69 -9.26
C LYS A 508 5.83 30.78 -8.92
N ARG A 509 4.71 30.44 -8.27
CA ARG A 509 3.69 31.41 -7.83
C ARG A 509 4.28 32.46 -6.90
N ARG A 510 5.15 32.05 -5.96
CA ARG A 510 5.81 32.97 -5.01
C ARG A 510 6.68 34.02 -5.68
N LYS A 511 7.25 33.75 -6.85
CA LYS A 511 8.01 34.77 -7.61
C LYS A 511 7.14 35.97 -8.01
N GLY A 512 5.82 35.78 -8.16
CA GLY A 512 4.86 36.84 -8.47
C GLY A 512 4.20 37.51 -7.25
N LEU A 513 4.54 37.09 -6.02
CA LEU A 513 3.95 37.66 -4.81
C LEU A 513 4.65 38.95 -4.37
N LYS A 514 3.87 39.85 -3.75
CA LYS A 514 4.39 41.01 -3.03
C LYS A 514 5.28 40.58 -1.85
N ALA A 515 6.23 41.43 -1.46
CA ALA A 515 7.18 41.13 -0.38
C ALA A 515 6.49 40.74 0.94
N ASP A 516 5.49 41.51 1.37
CA ASP A 516 4.78 41.25 2.63
C ASP A 516 4.07 39.90 2.65
N ALA A 517 3.40 39.54 1.54
CA ALA A 517 2.74 38.25 1.40
C ALA A 517 3.75 37.09 1.43
N ARG A 518 4.96 37.27 0.88
CA ARG A 518 6.03 36.28 0.99
C ARG A 518 6.54 36.16 2.42
N ASN A 519 6.80 37.28 3.08
CA ASN A 519 7.29 37.30 4.46
C ASN A 519 6.30 36.64 5.43
N GLU A 520 5.00 36.83 5.22
CA GLU A 520 3.98 36.17 6.04
C GLU A 520 4.00 34.64 5.89
N LEU A 521 4.18 34.13 4.66
CA LEU A 521 4.35 32.70 4.41
C LEU A 521 5.61 32.14 5.09
N GLU A 522 6.73 32.87 5.06
CA GLU A 522 7.95 32.43 5.73
C GLU A 522 7.84 32.45 7.27
N LYS A 523 6.99 33.31 7.81
CA LYS A 523 6.73 33.41 9.25
C LYS A 523 5.81 32.31 9.75
N THR A 524 4.73 32.01 9.03
CA THR A 524 3.62 31.18 9.51
C THR A 524 3.56 29.78 8.91
N GLY A 525 4.27 29.55 7.80
CA GLY A 525 4.23 28.25 7.11
C GLY A 525 4.87 27.12 7.89
N ALA A 526 4.61 25.89 7.48
CA ALA A 526 5.23 24.69 8.03
C ALA A 526 6.74 24.68 7.74
N ASP A 527 7.54 24.30 8.74
CA ASP A 527 8.99 24.18 8.59
C ASP A 527 9.43 22.90 7.87
N ILE A 528 10.74 22.70 7.75
CA ILE A 528 11.30 21.53 7.06
C ILE A 528 10.94 20.21 7.74
N ASN A 529 10.93 20.15 9.07
CA ASN A 529 10.65 18.91 9.80
C ASN A 529 9.17 18.55 9.65
N GLU A 530 8.29 19.55 9.77
CA GLU A 530 6.85 19.39 9.55
C GLU A 530 6.57 18.95 8.10
N ALA A 531 7.18 19.60 7.11
CA ALA A 531 6.97 19.27 5.70
C ALA A 531 7.52 17.89 5.32
N MET A 532 8.66 17.47 5.88
CA MET A 532 9.25 16.16 5.62
C MET A 532 8.42 15.01 6.21
N ALA A 533 7.63 15.27 7.26
CA ALA A 533 6.72 14.30 7.85
C ALA A 533 5.38 14.14 7.08
N MET A 534 5.07 15.04 6.15
CA MET A 534 3.82 15.00 5.38
C MET A 534 3.81 13.86 4.35
N THR A 535 2.68 13.19 4.22
CA THR A 535 2.40 12.33 3.07
C THR A 535 2.42 13.14 1.77
N ALA A 536 2.59 12.45 0.63
CA ALA A 536 2.54 13.11 -0.67
C ALA A 536 1.22 13.88 -0.88
N SER A 537 0.09 13.33 -0.43
CA SER A 537 -1.21 13.98 -0.55
C SER A 537 -1.31 15.25 0.30
N GLU A 538 -0.87 15.19 1.55
CA GLU A 538 -0.86 16.35 2.45
C GLU A 538 0.00 17.45 1.84
N LEU A 539 1.24 17.14 1.44
CA LEU A 539 2.18 18.08 0.86
C LEU A 539 1.63 18.73 -0.42
N ILE A 540 1.02 17.95 -1.33
CA ILE A 540 0.38 18.48 -2.53
C ILE A 540 -0.74 19.47 -2.18
N SER A 541 -1.56 19.15 -1.18
CA SER A 541 -2.69 19.99 -0.77
C SER A 541 -2.28 21.22 0.05
N SER A 542 -1.15 21.14 0.77
CA SER A 542 -0.70 22.15 1.72
C SER A 542 0.49 22.98 1.22
N ALA A 543 1.00 22.74 0.00
CA ALA A 543 2.22 23.38 -0.53
C ALA A 543 2.24 24.91 -0.31
N ALA A 544 1.09 25.58 -0.47
CA ALA A 544 0.97 27.03 -0.27
C ALA A 544 1.29 27.49 1.17
N GLY A 545 1.10 26.62 2.16
CA GLY A 545 1.37 26.86 3.58
C GLY A 545 2.70 26.31 4.08
N ILE A 546 3.64 25.92 3.21
CA ILE A 546 4.97 25.41 3.59
C ILE A 546 6.03 26.51 3.39
N LYS A 547 7.02 26.65 4.27
CA LYS A 547 8.09 27.66 4.11
C LYS A 547 8.94 27.39 2.85
N THR A 548 9.48 28.44 2.23
CA THR A 548 10.26 28.32 0.98
C THR A 548 11.49 27.40 1.13
N PRO A 549 12.29 27.46 2.21
CA PRO A 549 13.43 26.55 2.38
C PRO A 549 13.04 25.06 2.38
N ALA A 550 11.89 24.71 2.99
CA ALA A 550 11.40 23.34 3.02
C ALA A 550 10.96 22.87 1.62
N LEU A 551 10.23 23.72 0.87
CA LEU A 551 9.84 23.45 -0.51
C LEU A 551 11.07 23.23 -1.42
N LEU A 552 12.11 24.06 -1.29
CA LEU A 552 13.34 23.92 -2.05
C LEU A 552 14.06 22.59 -1.73
N LYS A 553 14.14 22.22 -0.46
CA LYS A 553 14.74 20.94 -0.04
C LYS A 553 13.99 19.74 -0.62
N ILE A 554 12.67 19.74 -0.54
CA ILE A 554 11.83 18.65 -1.09
C ILE A 554 11.99 18.57 -2.62
N GLN A 555 12.04 19.72 -3.31
CA GLN A 555 12.29 19.77 -4.75
C GLN A 555 13.67 19.17 -5.07
N GLU A 556 14.71 19.57 -4.35
CA GLU A 556 16.07 19.06 -4.52
C GLU A 556 16.14 17.54 -4.31
N ASP A 557 15.53 17.03 -3.24
CA ASP A 557 15.50 15.60 -2.93
C ASP A 557 14.88 14.78 -4.08
N LEU A 558 13.75 15.24 -4.60
CA LEU A 558 13.01 14.51 -5.62
C LEU A 558 13.61 14.68 -7.03
N LEU A 559 14.35 15.76 -7.30
CA LEU A 559 15.13 15.93 -8.53
C LEU A 559 16.33 14.97 -8.60
N HIS A 560 16.87 14.56 -7.45
CA HIS A 560 18.00 13.62 -7.32
C HIS A 560 17.51 12.20 -7.01
N ASN A 561 16.67 11.65 -7.89
CA ASN A 561 15.98 10.38 -7.70
C ASN A 561 16.88 9.12 -7.58
N ALA A 562 18.16 9.20 -7.97
CA ALA A 562 19.09 8.07 -7.98
C ALA A 562 19.25 7.38 -6.61
N VAL A 563 19.14 8.15 -5.52
CA VAL A 563 19.21 7.61 -4.15
C VAL A 563 18.04 6.67 -3.86
N TYR A 564 16.85 6.96 -4.40
CA TYR A 564 15.65 6.15 -4.22
C TYR A 564 15.69 4.90 -5.12
N THR A 565 16.07 5.06 -6.38
CA THR A 565 16.16 3.93 -7.31
C THR A 565 17.15 2.89 -6.80
N GLY A 566 18.35 3.31 -6.39
CA GLY A 566 19.33 2.41 -5.79
C GLY A 566 18.82 1.73 -4.52
N ARG A 567 18.08 2.46 -3.65
CA ARG A 567 17.49 1.88 -2.43
C ARG A 567 16.46 0.78 -2.72
N TYR A 568 15.63 0.97 -3.73
CA TYR A 568 14.56 0.04 -4.10
C TYR A 568 15.10 -1.19 -4.86
N GLU A 569 16.07 -0.98 -5.76
CA GLU A 569 16.80 -2.06 -6.43
C GLU A 569 17.51 -2.95 -5.39
N ASP A 570 18.27 -2.34 -4.47
CA ASP A 570 18.92 -3.05 -3.36
C ASP A 570 17.93 -3.82 -2.49
N ALA A 571 16.72 -3.29 -2.28
CA ALA A 571 15.68 -3.97 -1.50
C ALA A 571 15.20 -5.25 -2.19
N SER A 572 14.90 -5.14 -3.48
CA SER A 572 14.42 -6.23 -4.32
C SER A 572 15.45 -7.35 -4.41
N ASP A 573 16.69 -7.00 -4.78
CA ASP A 573 17.79 -7.97 -4.96
C ASP A 573 18.09 -8.73 -3.68
N ARG A 574 18.06 -8.04 -2.53
CA ARG A 574 18.28 -8.68 -1.22
C ARG A 574 17.19 -9.70 -0.88
N ALA A 575 15.92 -9.38 -1.12
CA ALA A 575 14.82 -10.31 -0.83
C ALA A 575 14.92 -11.58 -1.69
N VAL A 576 15.25 -11.43 -2.98
CA VAL A 576 15.49 -12.56 -3.90
C VAL A 576 16.70 -13.39 -3.47
N ALA A 577 17.81 -12.74 -3.12
CA ALA A 577 19.03 -13.42 -2.65
C ALA A 577 18.76 -14.22 -1.36
N MET A 578 18.04 -13.65 -0.40
CA MET A 578 17.65 -14.36 0.83
C MET A 578 16.73 -15.55 0.56
N LEU A 579 15.78 -15.43 -0.38
CA LEU A 579 14.95 -16.55 -0.81
C LEU A 579 15.80 -17.67 -1.45
N GLY A 580 16.75 -17.29 -2.30
CA GLY A 580 17.73 -18.21 -2.90
C GLY A 580 18.50 -19.00 -1.84
N ALA A 581 19.02 -18.33 -0.81
CA ALA A 581 19.69 -18.97 0.32
C ALA A 581 18.74 -19.86 1.15
N ALA A 582 17.49 -19.44 1.36
CA ALA A 582 16.48 -20.22 2.07
C ALA A 582 16.08 -21.51 1.31
N ARG A 583 16.13 -21.49 -0.02
CA ARG A 583 15.95 -22.66 -0.90
C ARG A 583 17.19 -23.56 -0.93
N GLY A 584 18.36 -22.97 -1.11
CA GLY A 584 19.65 -23.65 -1.24
C GLY A 584 20.15 -24.31 0.05
N SER A 585 19.63 -23.92 1.22
CA SER A 585 19.80 -24.67 2.48
C SER A 585 18.96 -25.96 2.46
N GLY A 586 19.35 -26.90 1.60
CA GLY A 586 19.32 -28.32 1.95
C GLY A 586 20.30 -28.55 3.11
N THR A 587 20.03 -29.53 3.94
CA THR A 587 20.77 -29.89 5.17
C THR A 587 22.28 -29.60 4.99
N PRO A 588 22.91 -28.75 5.82
CA PRO A 588 24.33 -28.52 5.70
C PRO A 588 25.03 -29.87 5.80
N LYS A 589 25.81 -30.25 4.77
CA LYS A 589 26.89 -31.21 5.01
C LYS A 589 27.78 -30.53 6.05
N THR A 590 27.81 -31.08 7.24
CA THR A 590 28.69 -30.67 8.34
C THR A 590 30.11 -30.52 7.81
N GLY A 591 30.62 -29.29 7.81
CA GLY A 591 32.03 -29.00 7.51
C GLY A 591 32.26 -28.03 6.36
N ALA A 592 31.93 -26.75 6.56
CA ALA A 592 32.72 -25.62 6.07
C ALA A 592 32.06 -24.32 6.54
N VAL A 593 32.70 -23.66 7.50
CA VAL A 593 32.44 -22.26 7.82
C VAL A 593 33.21 -21.42 6.79
N PRO A 594 32.57 -20.58 5.96
CA PRO A 594 33.30 -19.56 5.21
C PRO A 594 33.70 -18.45 6.19
N ALA A 595 34.99 -18.09 6.19
CA ALA A 595 35.53 -16.97 6.93
C ALA A 595 34.94 -15.64 6.43
N LEU A 596 34.69 -14.73 7.37
CA LEU A 596 34.25 -13.34 7.16
C LEU A 596 35.32 -12.50 6.46
#